data_AF-A0A9E4H765-F1
#
_entry.id   AF-A0A9E4H765-F1
#
_cell.length_a   1.000
_cell.length_b   1.000
_cell.length_c   1.000
_cell.angle_alpha   90.00
_cell.angle_beta   90.00
_cell.angle_gamma   90.00
#
_symmetry.space_group_name_H-M   'P 1'
#
loop_
_entity.id
_entity.type
_entity.pdbx_description
1 polymer ?
#
loop_
_entity_poly.entity_id
_entity_poly.type
_entity_poly.pdbx_seq_one_letter_code
_entity_poly.pdbx_strand_id
1 'polypeptide(L)'
;MAERQTEPQTITCHWHPTVPTGLSCSQCRRPICTECMVQAPVGIRCRECGRPVPLPTFDVRPSNYAKALVVGAVLAVLGVILWLTLGFFTGTWFLSLIVTPLAVGYAAGEIISRVVNLKRSKGLMYIAGGTVVLTTLFAMFMTSGLVLSLWGILALIGGVLIAIARVRL
;
A
#
# COMPACT_ATOMS: atom_id res chain seq x y z
N MET A 1 -29.99 13.99 -61.53
CA MET A 1 -29.23 15.08 -60.89
C MET A 1 -28.18 14.42 -59.99
N ALA A 2 -26.91 14.63 -60.35
CA ALA A 2 -25.64 14.18 -59.79
C ALA A 2 -25.62 13.42 -58.43
N GLU A 3 -25.21 12.15 -58.47
CA GLU A 3 -24.56 11.46 -57.35
C GLU A 3 -23.26 12.20 -57.01
N ARG A 4 -23.20 12.82 -55.83
CA ARG A 4 -21.94 13.35 -55.28
C ARG A 4 -21.09 12.19 -54.80
N GLN A 5 -20.12 11.78 -55.62
CA GLN A 5 -18.98 10.99 -55.20
C GLN A 5 -18.22 11.80 -54.13
N THR A 6 -18.41 11.46 -52.86
CA THR A 6 -17.52 11.95 -51.79
C THR A 6 -16.29 11.08 -51.87
N GLU A 7 -15.23 11.61 -52.47
CA GLU A 7 -13.89 11.03 -52.47
C GLU A 7 -13.59 10.56 -51.03
N PRO A 8 -13.37 9.25 -50.78
CA PRO A 8 -13.16 8.77 -49.42
C PRO A 8 -11.85 9.37 -48.95
N GLN A 9 -11.92 10.43 -48.14
CA GLN A 9 -10.79 10.93 -47.40
C GLN A 9 -10.27 9.75 -46.58
N THR A 10 -9.17 9.15 -47.04
CA THR A 10 -8.62 7.95 -46.43
C THR A 10 -8.01 8.38 -45.10
N ILE A 11 -8.81 8.29 -44.04
CA ILE A 11 -8.35 8.60 -42.70
C ILE A 11 -7.32 7.53 -42.34
N THR A 12 -6.06 7.92 -42.26
CA THR A 12 -4.96 7.03 -41.92
C THR A 12 -4.79 6.92 -40.41
N CYS A 13 -4.29 5.78 -39.94
CA CYS A 13 -3.97 5.62 -38.52
C CYS A 13 -2.93 6.67 -38.07
N HIS A 14 -3.13 7.27 -36.90
CA HIS A 14 -2.20 8.26 -36.35
C HIS A 14 -0.77 7.71 -36.16
N TRP A 15 -0.62 6.41 -35.93
CA TRP A 15 0.69 5.75 -35.75
C TRP A 15 1.19 5.02 -36.99
N HIS A 16 0.29 4.71 -37.93
CA HIS A 16 0.62 4.02 -39.17
C HIS A 16 0.02 4.81 -40.35
N PRO A 17 0.74 5.82 -40.87
CA PRO A 17 0.24 6.68 -41.95
C PRO A 17 0.01 5.93 -43.26
N THR A 18 0.55 4.72 -43.40
CA THR A 18 0.35 3.84 -44.56
C THR A 18 -0.91 2.99 -44.50
N VAL A 19 -1.61 2.95 -43.36
CA VAL A 19 -2.78 2.08 -43.15
C VAL A 19 -4.06 2.93 -43.14
N PRO A 20 -4.98 2.77 -44.12
CA PRO A 20 -6.29 3.42 -44.08
C PRO A 20 -7.19 2.75 -43.01
N THR A 21 -7.92 3.57 -42.25
CA THR A 21 -8.71 3.10 -41.10
C THR A 21 -10.06 3.81 -41.00
N GLY A 22 -11.11 3.07 -40.68
CA GLY A 22 -12.43 3.64 -40.34
C GLY A 22 -12.72 3.70 -38.84
N LEU A 23 -11.78 3.26 -38.00
CA LEU A 23 -11.95 3.18 -36.55
C LEU A 23 -11.35 4.42 -35.88
N SER A 24 -12.01 4.92 -34.85
CA SER A 24 -11.53 6.02 -34.02
C SER A 24 -11.67 5.71 -32.53
N CYS A 25 -10.78 6.24 -31.70
CA CYS A 25 -10.85 6.03 -30.26
C CYS A 25 -12.05 6.77 -29.65
N SER A 26 -12.85 6.09 -28.81
CA SER A 26 -14.01 6.71 -28.15
C SER A 26 -13.68 7.86 -27.19
N GLN A 27 -12.45 7.92 -26.67
CA GLN A 27 -12.02 8.97 -25.74
C GLN A 27 -11.33 10.16 -26.45
N CYS A 28 -10.34 9.90 -27.31
CA CYS A 28 -9.53 10.95 -27.94
C CYS A 28 -9.88 11.21 -29.41
N ARG A 29 -10.80 10.43 -30.00
CA ARG A 29 -11.26 10.51 -31.40
C ARG A 29 -10.15 10.39 -32.47
N ARG A 30 -8.93 10.03 -32.08
CA ARG A 30 -7.83 9.77 -33.03
C ARG A 30 -8.12 8.51 -33.85
N PRO A 31 -7.78 8.48 -35.15
CA PRO A 31 -7.92 7.31 -35.99
C PRO A 31 -6.93 6.20 -35.59
N ILE A 32 -7.43 4.98 -35.51
CA ILE A 32 -6.71 3.78 -35.04
C ILE A 32 -6.84 2.64 -36.06
N CYS A 33 -5.77 1.89 -36.28
CA CYS A 33 -5.84 0.61 -37.00
C CYS A 33 -6.19 -0.54 -36.06
N THR A 34 -6.57 -1.69 -36.63
CA THR A 34 -6.85 -2.94 -35.90
C THR A 34 -5.65 -3.43 -35.07
N GLU A 35 -4.43 -3.07 -35.45
CA GLU A 35 -3.21 -3.39 -34.69
C GLU A 35 -2.97 -2.45 -33.51
N CYS A 36 -3.40 -1.18 -33.62
CA CYS A 36 -3.28 -0.19 -32.54
C CYS A 36 -4.50 -0.17 -31.60
N MET A 37 -5.51 -1.02 -31.87
CA MET A 37 -6.75 -1.07 -31.12
C MET A 37 -6.56 -1.84 -29.82
N VAL A 38 -7.07 -1.29 -28.71
CA VAL A 38 -7.11 -1.94 -27.40
C VAL A 38 -8.57 -2.09 -27.00
N GLN A 39 -8.96 -3.31 -26.66
CA GLN A 39 -10.29 -3.59 -26.11
C GLN A 39 -10.36 -3.05 -24.68
N ALA A 40 -11.18 -2.04 -24.44
CA ALA A 40 -11.43 -1.49 -23.12
C ALA A 40 -12.88 -1.80 -22.68
N PRO A 41 -13.20 -1.73 -21.36
CA PRO A 41 -14.53 -2.07 -20.85
C PRO A 41 -15.67 -1.24 -21.45
N VAL A 42 -15.36 -0.05 -21.95
CA VAL A 42 -16.32 0.89 -22.57
C VAL A 42 -16.09 1.06 -24.08
N GLY A 43 -15.60 0.02 -24.75
CA GLY A 43 -15.41 -0.04 -26.20
C GLY A 43 -13.95 0.12 -26.65
N ILE A 44 -13.77 0.43 -27.93
CA ILE A 44 -12.44 0.48 -28.57
C ILE A 44 -11.67 1.73 -28.15
N ARG A 45 -10.46 1.53 -27.60
CA ARG A 45 -9.54 2.61 -27.25
C ARG A 45 -8.21 2.49 -27.99
N CYS A 46 -7.51 3.62 -28.12
CA CYS A 46 -6.14 3.62 -28.61
C CYS A 46 -5.16 3.16 -27.53
N ARG A 47 -3.94 2.77 -27.92
CA ARG A 47 -2.87 2.35 -27.00
C ARG A 47 -2.50 3.34 -25.90
N GLU A 48 -2.77 4.64 -26.09
CA GLU A 48 -2.54 5.66 -25.06
C GLU A 48 -3.70 5.72 -24.05
N CYS A 49 -4.95 5.75 -24.54
CA CYS A 49 -6.14 5.84 -23.70
C CYS A 49 -6.56 4.50 -23.06
N GLY A 50 -6.07 3.38 -23.60
CA GLY A 50 -6.28 2.03 -23.08
C GLY A 50 -5.20 1.59 -22.09
N ARG A 51 -4.13 2.39 -21.89
CA ARG A 51 -3.14 2.09 -20.85
C ARG A 51 -3.82 2.17 -19.48
N PRO A 52 -3.63 1.17 -18.60
CA PRO A 52 -4.09 1.26 -17.23
C PRO A 52 -3.39 2.44 -16.58
N VAL A 53 -4.16 3.48 -16.22
CA VAL A 53 -3.64 4.57 -15.38
C VAL A 53 -3.32 3.93 -14.03
N PRO A 54 -2.07 4.03 -13.53
CA PRO A 54 -1.74 3.50 -12.21
C PRO A 54 -2.65 4.18 -11.19
N LEU A 55 -3.30 3.38 -10.34
CA LEU A 55 -4.26 3.90 -9.38
C LEU A 55 -3.60 4.97 -8.48
N PRO A 56 -4.26 6.11 -8.20
CA PRO A 56 -3.73 7.21 -7.37
C PRO A 56 -3.38 6.83 -5.92
N THR A 57 -3.63 5.58 -5.53
CA THR A 57 -3.38 5.02 -4.20
C THR A 57 -1.90 5.02 -3.82
N PHE A 58 -0.99 5.20 -4.77
CA PHE A 58 0.47 5.23 -4.53
C PHE A 58 1.06 6.63 -4.27
N ASP A 59 0.30 7.71 -4.42
CA ASP A 59 0.82 9.06 -4.20
C ASP A 59 0.65 9.49 -2.72
N VAL A 60 1.47 8.88 -1.88
CA VAL A 60 1.57 9.23 -0.46
C VAL A 60 2.39 10.50 -0.32
N ARG A 61 1.71 11.63 -0.10
CA ARG A 61 2.34 12.90 0.28
C ARG A 61 3.34 12.69 1.44
N PRO A 62 4.53 13.32 1.41
CA PRO A 62 5.55 13.15 2.44
C PRO A 62 5.07 13.55 3.86
N SER A 63 4.09 14.45 3.96
CA SER A 63 3.45 14.81 5.23
C SER A 63 2.79 13.62 5.93
N ASN A 64 2.25 12.66 5.18
CA ASN A 64 1.62 11.47 5.77
C ASN A 64 2.65 10.47 6.30
N TYR A 65 3.84 10.42 5.69
CA TYR A 65 4.98 9.66 6.22
C TYR A 65 5.46 10.23 7.56
N ALA A 66 5.61 11.55 7.65
CA ALA A 66 6.01 12.20 8.90
C ALA A 66 5.02 11.92 10.04
N LYS A 67 3.71 12.00 9.76
CA LYS A 67 2.67 11.66 10.75
C LYS A 67 2.75 10.20 11.20
N ALA A 68 2.92 9.27 10.26
CA ALA A 68 3.06 7.84 10.57
C ALA A 68 4.30 7.55 11.43
N LEU A 69 5.41 8.22 11.15
CA LEU A 69 6.64 8.08 11.93
C LEU A 69 6.45 8.58 13.37
N VAL A 70 5.85 9.76 13.55
CA VAL A 70 5.59 10.34 14.89
C VAL A 70 4.66 9.43 15.69
N VAL A 71 3.56 8.97 15.09
CA VAL A 71 2.63 8.05 15.74
C VAL A 71 3.30 6.72 16.09
N GLY A 72 4.10 6.16 15.18
CA GLY A 72 4.88 4.95 15.42
C GLY A 72 5.84 5.11 16.59
N ALA A 73 6.57 6.22 16.67
CA ALA A 73 7.50 6.49 17.76
C ALA A 73 6.78 6.59 19.12
N VAL A 74 5.64 7.31 19.17
CA VAL A 74 4.82 7.42 20.40
C VAL A 74 4.33 6.05 20.84
N LEU A 75 3.83 5.23 19.92
CA LEU A 75 3.35 3.88 20.21
C LEU A 75 4.47 2.94 20.66
N ALA A 76 5.67 3.08 20.11
CA ALA A 76 6.82 2.30 20.54
C ALA A 76 7.17 2.61 22.00
N VAL A 77 7.24 3.89 22.35
CA VAL A 77 7.51 4.32 23.74
C VAL A 77 6.42 3.82 24.69
N LEU A 78 5.14 3.98 24.32
CA LEU A 78 4.03 3.47 25.12
C LEU A 78 4.05 1.94 25.26
N GLY A 79 4.43 1.22 24.20
CA GLY A 79 4.58 -0.24 24.22
C GLY A 79 5.68 -0.71 25.17
N VAL A 80 6.82 -0.02 25.19
CA VAL A 80 7.91 -0.30 26.14
C VAL A 80 7.50 0.02 27.57
N ILE A 81 6.82 1.15 27.81
CA ILE A 81 6.32 1.51 29.14
C ILE A 81 5.32 0.46 29.64
N LEU A 82 4.39 0.05 28.78
CA LEU A 82 3.41 -0.99 29.10
C LEU A 82 4.10 -2.33 29.41
N TRP A 83 5.11 -2.71 28.64
CA TRP A 83 5.91 -3.91 28.90
C TRP A 83 6.54 -3.89 30.29
N LEU A 84 7.19 -2.79 30.64
CA LEU A 84 7.91 -2.63 31.91
C LEU A 84 6.94 -2.62 33.09
N THR A 85 5.81 -1.93 32.98
CA THR A 85 4.82 -1.87 34.06
C THR A 85 4.13 -3.21 34.28
N LEU A 86 3.74 -3.93 33.21
CA LEU A 86 3.20 -5.28 33.32
C LEU A 86 4.24 -6.26 33.87
N GLY A 87 5.46 -6.26 33.32
CA GLY A 87 6.54 -7.14 33.79
C GLY A 87 6.88 -6.94 35.27
N PHE A 88 6.91 -5.69 35.73
CA PHE A 88 7.17 -5.34 37.12
C PHE A 88 6.00 -5.70 38.06
N PHE A 89 4.75 -5.48 37.63
CA PHE A 89 3.57 -5.66 38.50
C PHE A 89 3.08 -7.11 38.59
N THR A 90 3.15 -7.88 37.49
CA THR A 90 2.69 -9.28 37.47
C THR A 90 3.81 -10.31 37.70
N GLY A 91 5.07 -9.88 37.81
CA GLY A 91 6.23 -10.75 38.04
C GLY A 91 6.47 -11.81 36.96
N THR A 92 5.76 -11.73 35.84
CA THR A 92 5.71 -12.74 34.77
C THR A 92 6.27 -12.16 33.48
N TRP A 93 7.59 -11.93 33.47
CA TRP A 93 8.33 -11.46 32.29
C TRP A 93 8.08 -12.33 31.05
N PHE A 94 7.86 -13.64 31.21
CA PHE A 94 7.54 -14.56 30.11
C PHE A 94 6.17 -14.33 29.46
N LEU A 95 5.12 -14.03 30.23
CA LEU A 95 3.78 -13.75 29.67
C LEU A 95 3.71 -12.36 29.05
N SER A 96 4.40 -11.39 29.66
CA SER A 96 4.53 -10.03 29.09
C SER A 96 5.15 -10.05 27.68
N LEU A 97 6.04 -11.02 27.42
CA LEU A 97 6.68 -11.20 26.12
C LEU A 97 5.73 -11.61 24.98
N ILE A 98 4.58 -12.23 25.30
CA ILE A 98 3.58 -12.62 24.30
C ILE A 98 2.49 -11.54 24.18
N VAL A 99 2.03 -11.02 25.31
CA VAL A 99 0.88 -10.09 25.35
C VAL A 99 1.25 -8.74 24.75
N THR A 100 2.47 -8.26 24.98
CA THR A 100 2.84 -6.90 24.55
C THR A 100 3.02 -6.76 23.04
N PRO A 101 3.72 -7.65 22.31
CA PRO A 101 3.80 -7.56 20.85
C PRO A 101 2.43 -7.67 20.17
N LEU A 102 1.52 -8.48 20.73
CA LEU A 102 0.15 -8.60 20.25
C LEU A 102 -0.68 -7.34 20.52
N ALA A 103 -0.61 -6.80 21.74
CA ALA A 103 -1.33 -5.58 22.12
C ALA A 103 -0.82 -4.35 21.36
N VAL A 104 0.50 -4.20 21.26
CA VAL A 104 1.16 -3.11 20.51
C VAL A 104 0.91 -3.27 19.02
N GLY A 105 0.97 -4.49 18.47
CA GLY A 105 0.65 -4.76 17.07
C GLY A 105 -0.80 -4.39 16.72
N TYR A 106 -1.76 -4.72 17.60
CA TYR A 106 -3.17 -4.36 17.45
C TYR A 106 -3.38 -2.83 17.51
N ALA A 107 -2.82 -2.19 18.54
CA ALA A 107 -2.96 -0.75 18.74
C ALA A 107 -2.28 0.05 17.62
N ALA A 108 -1.09 -0.37 17.19
CA ALA A 108 -0.36 0.29 16.12
C ALA A 108 -1.05 0.16 14.77
N GLY A 109 -1.58 -1.02 14.45
CA GLY A 109 -2.36 -1.22 13.22
C GLY A 109 -3.57 -0.29 13.15
N GLU A 110 -4.32 -0.15 14.25
CA GLU A 110 -5.55 0.65 14.29
C GLU A 110 -5.31 2.16 14.33
N ILE A 111 -4.31 2.59 15.11
CA ILE A 111 -4.07 4.02 15.31
C ILE A 111 -3.36 4.60 14.08
N ILE A 112 -2.40 3.88 13.49
CA ILE A 112 -1.69 4.35 12.29
C ILE A 112 -2.64 4.38 11.08
N SER A 113 -3.52 3.39 10.92
CA SER A 113 -4.48 3.36 9.80
C SER A 113 -5.49 4.51 9.88
N ARG A 114 -6.00 4.84 11.07
CA ARG A 114 -6.90 5.98 11.30
C ARG A 114 -6.22 7.32 11.08
N VAL A 115 -4.99 7.51 11.57
CA VAL A 115 -4.26 8.79 11.42
C VAL A 115 -3.86 9.07 9.97
N VAL A 116 -3.58 8.03 9.19
CA VAL A 116 -3.16 8.16 7.78
C VAL A 116 -4.35 8.09 6.81
N ASN A 117 -5.58 8.06 7.34
CA ASN A 117 -6.82 8.07 6.56
C ASN A 117 -6.90 6.91 5.55
N LEU A 118 -6.54 5.70 6.01
CA LEU A 118 -6.56 4.44 5.25
C LEU A 118 -5.84 4.47 3.87
N LYS A 119 -4.87 5.36 3.67
CA LYS A 119 -4.09 5.37 2.42
C LYS A 119 -3.18 4.15 2.33
N ARG A 120 -3.39 3.33 1.30
CA ARG A 120 -2.71 2.04 1.09
C ARG A 120 -1.40 2.21 0.33
N SER A 121 -0.27 2.26 1.03
CA SER A 121 1.06 2.31 0.41
C SER A 121 2.02 1.24 0.96
N LYS A 122 2.93 0.75 0.11
CA LYS A 122 3.92 -0.27 0.48
C LYS A 122 4.88 0.20 1.58
N GLY A 123 5.22 1.48 1.65
CA GLY A 123 6.15 1.96 2.68
C GLY A 123 5.51 2.23 4.05
N LEU A 124 4.19 2.43 4.12
CA LEU A 124 3.48 2.44 5.40
C LEU A 124 3.54 1.05 6.08
N MET A 125 3.55 -0.03 5.29
CA MET A 125 3.75 -1.39 5.83
C MET A 125 5.12 -1.55 6.48
N TYR A 126 6.19 -1.01 5.86
CA TYR A 126 7.54 -1.07 6.45
C TYR A 126 7.63 -0.26 7.74
N ILE A 127 6.95 0.89 7.85
CA ILE A 127 6.92 1.70 9.07
C ILE A 127 6.15 1.00 10.19
N ALA A 128 4.97 0.45 9.89
CA ALA A 128 4.16 -0.26 10.87
C ALA A 128 4.88 -1.50 11.40
N GLY A 129 5.43 -2.33 10.50
CA GLY A 129 6.22 -3.50 10.87
C GLY A 129 7.49 -3.12 11.63
N GLY A 130 8.22 -2.10 11.16
CA GLY A 130 9.42 -1.59 11.80
C GLY A 130 9.18 -1.08 13.22
N THR A 131 8.04 -0.45 13.49
CA THR A 131 7.67 0.01 14.83
C THR A 131 7.52 -1.16 15.80
N VAL A 132 6.82 -2.23 15.41
CA VAL A 132 6.62 -3.43 16.24
C VAL A 132 7.96 -4.11 16.52
N VAL A 133 8.81 -4.25 15.49
CA VAL A 133 10.15 -4.83 15.62
C VAL A 133 11.01 -4.01 16.56
N LEU A 134 11.09 -2.69 16.36
CA LEU A 134 11.87 -1.78 17.20
C LEU A 134 11.42 -1.82 18.66
N THR A 135 10.12 -1.77 18.90
CA THR A 135 9.53 -1.85 20.24
C THR A 135 9.92 -3.15 20.93
N THR A 136 9.80 -4.27 20.21
CA THR A 136 10.07 -5.61 20.76
C THR A 136 11.56 -5.80 21.05
N LEU A 137 12.44 -5.41 20.12
CA LEU A 137 13.88 -5.51 20.31
C LEU A 137 14.38 -4.59 21.43
N PHE A 138 13.82 -3.39 21.55
CA PHE A 138 14.21 -2.45 22.61
C PHE A 138 13.74 -2.91 24.00
N ALA A 139 12.51 -3.40 24.13
CA ALA A 139 12.01 -3.99 25.38
C ALA A 139 12.88 -5.18 25.81
N MET A 140 13.22 -6.04 24.85
CA MET A 140 14.04 -7.23 25.05
C MET A 140 15.48 -6.91 25.46
N PHE A 141 16.08 -5.87 24.86
CA PHE A 141 17.40 -5.38 25.25
C PHE A 141 17.42 -4.88 26.70
N MET A 142 16.36 -4.19 27.14
CA MET A 142 16.27 -3.63 28.50
C MET A 142 16.15 -4.69 29.60
N THR A 143 15.36 -5.75 29.40
CA THR A 143 15.00 -6.65 30.51
C THR A 143 15.91 -7.86 30.70
N SER A 144 16.39 -8.49 29.63
CA SER A 144 16.94 -9.85 29.73
C SER A 144 18.27 -10.04 28.99
N GLY A 145 18.80 -9.01 28.34
CA GLY A 145 19.72 -9.23 27.22
C GLY A 145 18.98 -9.93 26.07
N LEU A 146 19.59 -9.98 24.89
CA LEU A 146 18.95 -10.38 23.62
C LEU A 146 18.61 -11.89 23.53
N VAL A 147 17.77 -12.41 24.43
CA VAL A 147 17.41 -13.84 24.52
C VAL A 147 16.26 -14.16 23.57
N LEU A 148 16.57 -14.35 22.28
CA LEU A 148 15.61 -14.67 21.22
C LEU A 148 15.02 -16.08 21.42
N SER A 149 14.06 -16.20 22.33
CA SER A 149 13.23 -17.39 22.50
C SER A 149 12.40 -17.63 21.24
N LEU A 150 12.18 -18.90 20.88
CA LEU A 150 11.27 -19.32 19.81
C LEU A 150 9.88 -18.67 19.96
N TRP A 151 9.41 -18.53 21.21
CA TRP A 151 8.15 -17.87 21.53
C TRP A 151 8.17 -16.36 21.26
N GLY A 152 9.31 -15.70 21.47
CA GLY A 152 9.50 -14.29 21.13
C GLY A 152 9.46 -14.05 19.63
N ILE A 153 10.09 -14.93 18.84
CA ILE A 153 10.07 -14.84 17.37
C ILE A 153 8.64 -15.05 16.84
N LEU A 154 7.92 -16.04 17.35
CA LEU A 154 6.52 -16.29 16.97
C LEU A 154 5.60 -15.11 17.33
N ALA A 155 5.77 -14.50 18.52
CA ALA A 155 5.01 -13.33 18.93
C ALA A 155 5.32 -12.10 18.06
N LEU A 156 6.58 -11.93 17.66
CA LEU A 156 7.01 -10.84 16.78
C LEU A 156 6.43 -11.01 15.37
N ILE A 157 6.49 -12.23 14.82
CA ILE A 157 5.86 -12.57 13.53
C ILE A 157 4.35 -12.34 13.61
N GLY A 158 3.69 -12.80 14.68
CA GLY A 158 2.26 -12.59 14.91
C GLY A 158 1.89 -11.11 14.98
N GLY A 159 2.61 -10.31 15.77
CA GLY A 159 2.39 -8.87 15.91
C GLY A 159 2.60 -8.10 14.60
N VAL A 160 3.64 -8.45 13.84
CA VAL A 160 3.92 -7.85 12.52
C VAL A 160 2.84 -8.25 11.50
N LEU A 161 2.41 -9.51 11.50
CA LEU A 161 1.35 -9.97 10.61
C LEU A 161 0.01 -9.30 10.93
N ILE A 162 -0.35 -9.12 12.20
CA ILE A 162 -1.56 -8.40 12.62
C ILE A 162 -1.48 -6.94 12.19
N ALA A 163 -0.34 -6.27 12.39
CA ALA A 163 -0.14 -4.89 11.95
C ALA A 163 -0.27 -4.77 10.41
N ILE A 164 0.31 -5.70 9.65
CA ILE A 164 0.21 -5.71 8.18
C ILE A 164 -1.21 -6.04 7.71
N ALA A 165 -1.87 -7.01 8.33
CA ALA A 165 -3.22 -7.44 7.98
C ALA A 165 -4.23 -6.30 8.19
N ARG A 166 -4.09 -5.52 9.27
CA ARG A 166 -4.96 -4.36 9.51
C ARG A 166 -4.67 -3.17 8.63
N VAL A 167 -3.42 -2.92 8.25
CA VAL A 167 -3.11 -1.86 7.25
C VAL A 167 -3.63 -2.23 5.85
N ARG A 168 -3.96 -3.51 5.62
CA ARG A 168 -4.54 -3.99 4.35
C ARG A 168 -6.07 -4.00 4.31
N LEU A 169 -6.74 -4.08 5.47
CA LEU A 169 -8.21 -4.09 5.62
C LEU A 169 -8.76 -2.66 5.63
#